data_AF-A0A251IUG8-F1
#
_entry.id   AF-A0A251IUG8-F1
#
_cell.length_a   1.000
_cell.length_b   1.000
_cell.length_c   1.000
_cell.angle_alpha   90.00
_cell.angle_beta   90.00
_cell.angle_gamma   90.00
#
_symmetry.space_group_name_H-M   'P 1'
#
loop_
_entity.id
_entity.type
_entity.pdbx_description
1 polymer ?
#
loop_
_entity_poly.entity_id
_entity_poly.type
_entity_poly.pdbx_seq_one_letter_code
_entity_poly.pdbx_strand_id
1 'polypeptide(L)'
;MASGVLLPVVFVFDLVAFALAVAAEQRRNTATVNVQGDYKYCQYDSDIATGLGVGALVALMASQILIMVASRCLCCGKAMRPSRSRSWAIVLFITCWVFFLIAEVCLLAGSIRNAYHTKYYLSSDHKLSCRELRKGVFGAGAAFVILTGIVSEVYYVSYSRANDGQPSYGRDTGVRMRNI
;
A
#
# COMPACT_ATOMS: atom_id res chain seq x y z
N MET A 1 21.63 -10.03 -11.35
CA MET A 1 21.92 -8.58 -11.30
C MET A 1 20.67 -7.70 -11.17
N ALA A 2 19.47 -8.13 -11.56
CA ALA A 2 18.23 -7.33 -11.44
C ALA A 2 17.80 -7.05 -9.98
N SER A 3 18.04 -7.98 -9.05
CA SER A 3 17.62 -7.84 -7.65
C SER A 3 18.40 -6.80 -6.84
N GLY A 4 19.62 -6.43 -7.28
CA GLY A 4 20.50 -5.54 -6.51
C GLY A 4 20.03 -4.08 -6.47
N VAL A 5 19.32 -3.64 -7.52
CA VAL A 5 18.80 -2.26 -7.63
C VAL A 5 17.30 -2.20 -7.32
N LEU A 6 16.54 -3.25 -7.62
CA LEU A 6 15.09 -3.24 -7.40
C LEU A 6 14.72 -3.19 -5.92
N LEU A 7 15.31 -4.05 -5.09
CA LEU A 7 15.02 -4.11 -3.65
C LEU A 7 15.25 -2.76 -2.95
N PRO A 8 16.41 -2.08 -3.08
CA PRO A 8 16.59 -0.79 -2.43
C PRO A 8 15.65 0.29 -2.97
N VAL A 9 15.28 0.26 -4.26
CA VAL A 9 14.32 1.20 -4.83
C VAL A 9 12.94 1.01 -4.20
N VAL A 10 12.44 -0.24 -4.17
CA VAL A 10 11.15 -0.60 -3.56
C VAL A 10 11.13 -0.23 -2.08
N PHE A 11 12.20 -0.56 -1.35
CA PHE A 11 12.36 -0.18 0.06
C PHE A 11 12.24 1.33 0.28
N VAL A 12 12.87 2.14 -0.57
CA VAL A 12 12.78 3.61 -0.50
C VAL A 12 11.34 4.07 -0.75
N PHE A 13 10.63 3.51 -1.73
CA PHE A 13 9.22 3.83 -1.96
C PHE A 13 8.34 3.47 -0.76
N ASP A 14 8.56 2.30 -0.15
CA ASP A 14 7.80 1.88 1.03
C ASP A 14 8.09 2.75 2.25
N LEU A 15 9.35 3.16 2.46
CA LEU A 15 9.72 4.11 3.51
C LEU A 15 9.09 5.49 3.30
N VAL A 16 9.08 5.99 2.05
CA VAL A 16 8.43 7.25 1.71
C VAL A 16 6.93 7.14 1.92
N ALA A 17 6.30 6.06 1.48
CA ALA A 17 4.88 5.81 1.71
C ALA A 17 4.54 5.78 3.20
N PHE A 18 5.36 5.11 4.01
CA PHE A 18 5.20 5.04 5.46
C PHE A 18 5.33 6.43 6.11
N ALA A 19 6.38 7.17 5.76
CA ALA A 19 6.62 8.51 6.29
C ALA A 19 5.47 9.47 5.93
N LEU A 20 4.97 9.42 4.69
CA LEU A 20 3.83 10.20 4.24
C LEU A 20 2.54 9.81 4.98
N ALA A 21 2.30 8.51 5.22
CA ALA A 21 1.15 8.04 5.97
C ALA A 21 1.18 8.48 7.45
N VAL A 22 2.36 8.42 8.10
CA VAL A 22 2.55 8.92 9.46
C VAL A 22 2.39 10.44 9.51
N ALA A 23 2.96 11.16 8.55
CA ALA A 23 2.81 12.61 8.44
C ALA A 23 1.34 13.01 8.24
N ALA A 24 0.58 12.23 7.46
CA ALA A 24 -0.87 12.42 7.28
C ALA A 24 -1.65 12.21 8.59
N GLU A 25 -1.30 11.21 9.41
CA GLU A 25 -1.93 11.01 10.72
C GLU A 25 -1.56 12.15 11.70
N GLN A 26 -0.32 12.63 11.69
CA GLN A 26 0.12 13.72 12.57
C GLN A 26 -0.48 15.08 12.18
N ARG A 27 -0.63 15.35 10.88
CA ARG A 27 -1.19 16.59 10.32
C ARG A 27 -2.70 16.52 10.12
N ARG A 28 -3.35 15.53 10.72
CA ARG A 28 -4.78 15.30 10.55
C ARG A 28 -5.59 16.53 10.94
N ASN A 29 -6.62 16.81 10.15
CA ASN A 29 -7.49 17.94 10.38
C ASN A 29 -8.13 17.85 11.77
N THR A 30 -7.87 18.87 12.60
CA THR A 30 -8.45 19.05 13.93
C THR A 30 -9.42 20.21 13.81
N ALA A 31 -10.66 20.02 14.24
CA ALA A 31 -11.66 21.06 14.09
C ALA A 31 -11.52 22.07 15.23
N THR A 32 -11.27 23.32 14.89
CA THR A 32 -11.31 24.41 15.88
C THR A 32 -12.66 25.10 15.79
N VAL A 33 -13.31 25.31 16.94
CA VAL A 33 -14.58 26.05 16.99
C VAL A 33 -14.25 27.53 17.08
N ASN A 34 -14.56 28.28 16.03
CA ASN A 34 -14.44 29.74 16.03
C ASN A 34 -15.80 30.40 16.20
N VAL A 35 -15.79 31.53 16.91
CA VAL A 35 -16.98 32.33 17.20
C VAL A 35 -16.83 33.65 16.46
N GLN A 36 -17.75 33.95 15.55
CA GLN A 36 -17.81 35.25 14.87
C GLN A 36 -19.22 35.82 15.01
N GLY A 37 -19.36 36.80 15.91
CA GLY A 37 -20.67 37.31 16.30
C GLY A 37 -21.50 36.23 17.01
N ASP A 38 -22.74 36.04 16.55
CA ASP A 38 -23.70 35.06 17.12
C ASP A 38 -23.64 33.69 16.42
N TYR A 39 -22.71 33.51 15.49
CA TYR A 39 -22.52 32.29 14.71
C TYR A 39 -21.26 31.55 15.18
N LYS A 40 -21.39 30.26 15.45
CA LYS A 40 -20.27 29.35 15.74
C LYS A 40 -20.03 28.49 14.50
N TYR A 41 -18.83 28.52 13.94
CA TYR A 41 -18.46 27.66 12.82
C TYR A 41 -17.20 26.85 13.15
N CYS A 42 -17.13 25.62 12.62
CA CYS A 42 -15.92 24.81 12.72
C CYS A 42 -14.95 25.29 11.63
N GLN A 43 -13.81 25.86 12.01
CA GLN A 43 -12.70 26.09 11.09
C GLN A 43 -11.88 24.81 11.01
N TYR A 44 -11.79 24.28 9.80
CA TYR A 44 -10.98 23.13 9.47
C TYR A 44 -9.66 23.60 8.88
N ASP A 45 -8.57 23.00 9.35
CA ASP A 45 -7.22 23.29 8.86
C ASP A 45 -7.01 22.67 7.46
N SER A 46 -6.02 23.19 6.75
CA SER A 46 -5.78 22.93 5.32
C SER A 46 -5.70 21.42 4.95
N ASP A 47 -6.06 21.08 3.70
CA ASP A 47 -6.07 19.71 3.13
C ASP A 47 -4.69 19.03 2.98
N ILE A 48 -3.69 19.45 3.75
CA ILE A 48 -2.32 18.95 3.73
C ILE A 48 -2.29 17.44 4.05
N ALA A 49 -3.06 16.99 5.05
CA ALA A 49 -3.18 15.56 5.38
C ALA A 49 -3.78 14.74 4.23
N THR A 50 -4.71 15.30 3.47
CA THR A 50 -5.27 14.65 2.27
C THR A 50 -4.18 14.46 1.22
N GLY A 51 -3.40 15.52 0.95
CA GLY A 51 -2.29 15.45 -0.02
C GLY A 51 -1.22 14.43 0.39
N LEU A 52 -0.85 14.40 1.67
CA LEU A 52 0.10 13.41 2.22
C LEU A 52 -0.45 11.99 2.13
N GLY A 53 -1.73 11.79 2.45
CA GLY A 53 -2.40 10.49 2.33
C GLY A 53 -2.45 9.96 0.90
N VAL A 54 -2.79 10.81 -0.07
CA VAL A 54 -2.75 10.49 -1.51
C VAL A 54 -1.31 10.24 -1.98
N GLY A 55 -0.34 11.01 -1.49
CA GLY A 55 1.07 10.77 -1.77
C GLY A 55 1.55 9.40 -1.28
N ALA A 56 1.16 9.01 -0.06
CA ALA A 56 1.46 7.70 0.50
C ALA A 56 0.86 6.57 -0.35
N LEU A 57 -0.40 6.75 -0.78
CA LEU A 57 -1.13 5.84 -1.66
C LEU A 57 -0.38 5.65 -2.98
N VAL A 58 -0.02 6.74 -3.66
CA VAL A 58 0.71 6.67 -4.95
C VAL A 58 2.09 6.02 -4.79
N ALA A 59 2.82 6.34 -3.72
CA ALA A 59 4.14 5.74 -3.46
C ALA A 59 4.04 4.22 -3.22
N LEU A 60 3.05 3.77 -2.44
CA LEU A 60 2.82 2.34 -2.20
C LEU A 60 2.38 1.61 -3.48
N MET A 61 1.49 2.22 -4.28
CA MET A 61 1.10 1.67 -5.59
C MET A 61 2.31 1.51 -6.51
N ALA A 62 3.21 2.49 -6.55
CA ALA A 62 4.42 2.43 -7.37
C ALA A 62 5.33 1.26 -6.93
N SER A 63 5.56 1.11 -5.63
CA SER A 63 6.29 -0.02 -5.04
C SER A 63 5.70 -1.38 -5.46
N GLN A 64 4.38 -1.54 -5.28
CA GLN A 64 3.66 -2.76 -5.65
C GLN A 64 3.78 -3.05 -7.16
N ILE A 65 3.60 -2.04 -8.02
CA ILE A 65 3.72 -2.20 -9.48
C ILE A 65 5.13 -2.64 -9.87
N LEU A 66 6.18 -2.05 -9.29
CA LEU A 66 7.57 -2.42 -9.58
C LEU A 66 7.85 -3.89 -9.27
N ILE A 67 7.40 -4.38 -8.11
CA ILE A 67 7.52 -5.79 -7.71
C ILE A 67 6.74 -6.71 -8.66
N MET A 68 5.53 -6.32 -9.07
CA MET A 68 4.70 -7.12 -9.98
C MET A 68 5.30 -7.21 -11.39
N VAL A 69 5.79 -6.10 -11.93
CA VAL A 69 6.46 -6.06 -13.24
C VAL A 69 7.74 -6.89 -13.20
N ALA A 70 8.55 -6.74 -12.16
CA ALA A 70 9.79 -7.49 -12.01
C ALA A 70 9.56 -9.00 -11.83
N SER A 71 8.48 -9.39 -11.14
CA SER A 71 8.12 -10.81 -10.93
C SER A 71 7.22 -11.40 -12.02
N ARG A 72 6.84 -10.60 -13.04
CA ARG A 72 5.90 -10.97 -14.12
C ARG A 72 4.57 -11.52 -13.59
N CYS A 73 4.08 -10.90 -12.51
CA CYS A 73 2.82 -11.22 -11.84
C CYS A 73 2.65 -12.69 -11.37
N LEU A 74 3.73 -13.49 -11.28
CA LEU A 74 3.74 -14.96 -11.13
C LEU A 74 3.04 -15.74 -12.26
N CYS A 75 1.91 -15.26 -12.77
CA CYS A 75 1.10 -15.87 -13.83
C CYS A 75 1.78 -15.88 -15.20
N CYS A 76 2.61 -14.86 -15.49
CA CYS A 76 3.30 -14.72 -16.78
C CYS A 76 4.80 -15.08 -16.67
N GLY A 77 5.20 -15.66 -15.53
CA GLY A 77 6.56 -16.09 -15.24
C GLY A 77 6.87 -17.50 -15.77
N LYS A 78 8.15 -17.87 -15.74
CA LYS A 78 8.58 -19.24 -16.03
C LYS A 78 8.04 -20.19 -14.94
N ALA A 79 7.74 -21.43 -15.32
CA ALA A 79 7.24 -22.43 -14.38
C ALA A 79 8.26 -22.66 -13.24
N MET A 80 7.92 -22.20 -12.04
CA MET A 80 8.74 -22.44 -10.84
C MET A 80 8.85 -23.94 -10.57
N ARG A 81 10.05 -24.43 -10.24
CA ARG A 81 10.25 -25.84 -9.86
C ARG A 81 9.26 -26.23 -8.75
N PRO A 82 8.62 -27.41 -8.82
CA PRO A 82 7.80 -27.92 -7.73
C PRO A 82 8.70 -28.12 -6.49
N SER A 83 8.59 -27.21 -5.53
CA SER A 83 9.36 -27.18 -4.28
C SER A 83 8.50 -26.53 -3.19
N ARG A 84 8.76 -26.85 -1.92
CA ARG A 84 8.16 -26.18 -0.75
C ARG A 84 8.29 -24.65 -0.81
N SER A 85 9.34 -24.16 -1.48
CA SER A 85 9.56 -22.74 -1.75
C SER A 85 8.50 -22.11 -2.67
N ARG A 86 7.91 -22.87 -3.60
CA ARG A 86 6.83 -22.39 -4.50
C ARG A 86 5.55 -22.08 -3.72
N SER A 87 5.13 -22.98 -2.84
CA SER A 87 3.94 -22.76 -2.00
C SER A 87 4.15 -21.54 -1.09
N TRP A 88 5.35 -21.37 -0.54
CA TRP A 88 5.68 -20.21 0.28
C TRP A 88 5.66 -18.90 -0.52
N ALA A 89 6.21 -18.89 -1.74
CA ALA A 89 6.17 -17.71 -2.62
C ALA A 89 4.73 -17.31 -3.00
N ILE A 90 3.85 -18.29 -3.25
CA ILE A 90 2.42 -18.03 -3.53
C ILE A 90 1.71 -17.46 -2.29
N VAL A 91 1.95 -18.04 -1.11
CA VAL A 91 1.37 -17.54 0.14
C VAL A 91 1.84 -16.12 0.43
N LEU A 92 3.14 -15.84 0.30
CA LEU A 92 3.69 -14.50 0.48
C LEU A 92 3.13 -13.51 -0.53
N PHE A 93 2.94 -13.92 -1.79
CA PHE A 93 2.30 -13.08 -2.80
C PHE A 93 0.86 -12.71 -2.43
N ILE A 94 0.03 -13.70 -2.07
CA ILE A 94 -1.35 -13.44 -1.65
C ILE A 94 -1.37 -12.54 -0.43
N THR A 95 -0.52 -12.82 0.56
CA THR A 95 -0.41 -12.01 1.79
C THR A 95 0.00 -10.56 1.47
N CYS A 96 0.96 -10.37 0.57
CA CYS A 96 1.39 -9.06 0.08
C CYS A 96 0.22 -8.28 -0.53
N TRP A 97 -0.57 -8.92 -1.40
CA TRP A 97 -1.74 -8.31 -2.03
C TRP A 97 -2.82 -7.93 -1.01
N VAL A 98 -3.08 -8.79 -0.03
CA VAL A 98 -4.06 -8.50 1.02
C VAL A 98 -3.63 -7.28 1.84
N PHE A 99 -2.38 -7.23 2.29
CA PHE A 99 -1.88 -6.07 3.05
C PHE A 99 -1.88 -4.79 2.22
N PHE A 100 -1.47 -4.87 0.95
CA PHE A 100 -1.51 -3.75 0.02
C PHE A 100 -2.93 -3.18 -0.13
N LEU A 101 -3.93 -4.04 -0.40
CA LEU A 101 -5.32 -3.60 -0.55
C LEU A 101 -5.88 -2.97 0.73
N ILE A 102 -5.53 -3.51 1.90
CA ILE A 102 -5.96 -2.93 3.18
C ILE A 102 -5.31 -1.55 3.38
N ALA A 103 -4.00 -1.42 3.10
CA ALA A 103 -3.30 -0.15 3.20
C ALA A 103 -3.93 0.91 2.29
N GLU A 104 -4.16 0.58 1.01
CA GLU A 104 -4.79 1.44 0.02
C GLU A 104 -6.18 1.91 0.46
N VAL A 105 -7.04 0.98 0.90
CA VAL A 105 -8.38 1.32 1.38
C VAL A 105 -8.31 2.23 2.61
N CYS A 106 -7.41 1.97 3.55
CA CYS A 106 -7.21 2.83 4.73
C CYS A 106 -6.74 4.23 4.35
N LEU A 107 -5.73 4.35 3.47
CA LEU A 107 -5.18 5.64 3.02
C LEU A 107 -6.20 6.42 2.19
N LEU A 108 -6.92 5.75 1.29
CA LEU A 108 -7.97 6.36 0.48
C LEU A 108 -9.13 6.82 1.37
N ALA A 109 -9.63 5.97 2.28
CA ALA A 109 -10.70 6.33 3.19
C ALA A 109 -10.29 7.47 4.13
N GLY A 110 -9.04 7.47 4.62
CA GLY A 110 -8.47 8.56 5.39
C GLY A 110 -8.45 9.87 4.62
N SER A 111 -7.95 9.83 3.38
CA SER A 111 -7.84 11.01 2.50
C SER A 111 -9.21 11.58 2.12
N ILE A 112 -10.13 10.72 1.68
CA ILE A 112 -11.51 11.07 1.35
C ILE A 112 -12.17 11.75 2.54
N ARG A 113 -12.20 11.07 3.70
CA ARG A 113 -12.86 11.63 4.89
C ARG A 113 -12.20 12.94 5.33
N ASN A 114 -10.89 13.06 5.23
CA ASN A 114 -10.19 14.30 5.56
C ASN A 114 -10.57 15.46 4.62
N ALA A 115 -10.80 15.20 3.33
CA ALA A 115 -11.23 16.20 2.34
C ALA A 115 -12.72 16.60 2.46
N TYR A 116 -13.60 15.67 2.82
CA TYR A 116 -15.04 15.97 2.93
C TYR A 116 -15.40 16.90 4.10
N HIS A 117 -14.50 17.09 5.07
CA HIS A 117 -14.77 17.90 6.25
C HIS A 117 -14.42 19.39 6.11
N THR A 118 -13.77 19.83 5.01
CA THR A 118 -13.43 21.25 4.81
C THR A 118 -14.57 22.13 4.26
N LYS A 119 -15.79 21.61 4.03
CA LYS A 119 -16.84 22.34 3.27
C LYS A 119 -18.26 22.41 3.87
N TYR A 120 -18.45 22.39 5.19
CA TYR A 120 -19.80 22.59 5.77
C TYR A 120 -19.88 23.71 6.80
N TYR A 121 -20.67 24.72 6.47
CA TYR A 121 -21.19 25.76 7.36
C TYR A 121 -22.37 25.17 8.16
N LEU A 122 -22.19 24.93 9.46
CA LEU A 122 -23.29 24.51 10.33
C LEU A 122 -24.01 25.74 10.89
N SER A 123 -25.32 25.79 10.69
CA SER A 123 -26.22 26.84 11.17
C SER A 123 -26.57 26.69 12.66
N SER A 124 -26.89 27.81 13.32
CA SER A 124 -26.80 28.12 14.76
C SER A 124 -27.46 27.23 15.84
N ASP A 125 -28.21 26.17 15.53
CA ASP A 125 -29.24 25.71 16.50
C ASP A 125 -29.09 24.27 17.05
N HIS A 126 -27.96 23.59 16.87
CA HIS A 126 -27.73 22.27 17.47
C HIS A 126 -26.37 22.19 18.17
N LYS A 127 -26.29 21.40 19.27
CA LYS A 127 -25.04 21.08 20.00
C LYS A 127 -23.94 20.74 18.99
N LEU A 128 -23.03 21.67 18.75
CA LEU A 128 -22.07 21.60 17.66
C LEU A 128 -21.00 20.55 17.99
N SER A 129 -21.22 19.30 17.57
CA SER A 129 -20.19 18.27 17.59
C SER A 129 -19.46 18.32 16.25
N CYS A 130 -18.39 19.12 16.16
CA CYS A 130 -17.52 19.10 14.99
C CYS A 130 -16.99 17.66 14.83
N ARG A 131 -17.30 17.03 13.69
CA ARG A 131 -16.99 15.62 13.48
C ARG A 131 -15.59 15.50 12.93
N GLU A 132 -14.66 15.17 13.82
CA GLU A 132 -13.29 14.88 13.42
C GLU A 132 -13.18 13.45 12.86
N LEU A 133 -12.12 13.20 12.08
CA LEU A 133 -11.79 11.84 11.61
C LEU A 133 -11.66 10.88 12.83
N ARG A 134 -11.81 9.56 12.67
CA ARG A 134 -11.50 8.66 13.79
C ARG A 134 -9.98 8.51 13.92
N LYS A 135 -9.42 8.62 15.13
CA LYS A 135 -7.96 8.45 15.33
C LYS A 135 -7.56 7.05 14.84
N GLY A 136 -6.48 6.99 14.07
CA GLY A 136 -5.85 5.75 13.64
C GLY A 136 -6.23 5.21 12.27
N VAL A 137 -6.96 5.93 11.41
CA VAL A 137 -7.21 5.46 10.02
C VAL A 137 -5.94 5.55 9.16
N PHE A 138 -5.22 6.68 9.20
CA PHE A 138 -3.92 6.77 8.55
C PHE A 138 -2.86 5.96 9.31
N GLY A 139 -2.97 5.87 10.63
CA GLY A 139 -2.14 4.99 11.45
C GLY A 139 -2.26 3.50 11.08
N ALA A 140 -3.49 3.00 10.86
CA ALA A 140 -3.70 1.65 10.36
C ALA A 140 -3.13 1.49 8.94
N GLY A 141 -3.35 2.47 8.06
CA GLY A 141 -2.73 2.52 6.74
C GLY A 141 -1.20 2.40 6.81
N ALA A 142 -0.54 3.18 7.67
CA ALA A 142 0.90 3.15 7.89
C ALA A 142 1.40 1.79 8.38
N ALA A 143 0.65 1.12 9.27
CA ALA A 143 1.00 -0.22 9.73
C ALA A 143 0.96 -1.24 8.58
N PHE A 144 -0.09 -1.21 7.75
CA PHE A 144 -0.19 -2.08 6.58
C PHE A 144 0.79 -1.72 5.47
N VAL A 145 1.22 -0.46 5.33
CA VAL A 145 2.32 -0.06 4.44
C VAL A 145 3.61 -0.78 4.83
N ILE A 146 4.01 -0.75 6.10
CA ILE A 146 5.22 -1.45 6.56
C ILE A 146 5.09 -2.96 6.33
N LEU A 147 3.94 -3.55 6.71
CA LEU A 147 3.72 -4.98 6.51
C LEU A 147 3.78 -5.36 5.03
N THR A 148 3.23 -4.53 4.14
CA THR A 148 3.29 -4.73 2.69
C THR A 148 4.75 -4.68 2.22
N GLY A 149 5.52 -3.68 2.64
CA GLY A 149 6.93 -3.54 2.27
C GLY A 149 7.75 -4.76 2.68
N ILE A 150 7.70 -5.16 3.95
CA ILE A 150 8.42 -6.34 4.46
C ILE A 150 8.03 -7.60 3.69
N VAL A 151 6.73 -7.86 3.51
CA VAL A 151 6.28 -9.08 2.83
C VAL A 151 6.66 -9.05 1.35
N SER A 152 6.60 -7.89 0.68
CA SER A 152 6.96 -7.73 -0.74
C SER A 152 8.45 -8.01 -0.99
N GLU A 153 9.33 -7.56 -0.10
CA GLU A 153 10.77 -7.83 -0.17
C GLU A 153 11.07 -9.31 0.04
N VAL A 154 10.50 -9.92 1.10
CA VAL A 154 10.69 -11.35 1.40
C VAL A 154 10.13 -12.20 0.26
N TYR A 155 9.00 -11.80 -0.32
CA TYR A 155 8.44 -12.39 -1.52
C TYR A 155 9.43 -12.32 -2.69
N TYR A 156 9.97 -11.13 -3.00
CA TYR A 156 10.88 -10.96 -4.14
C TYR A 156 12.22 -11.69 -3.97
N VAL A 157 12.77 -11.74 -2.76
CA VAL A 157 13.96 -12.55 -2.44
C VAL A 157 13.65 -14.03 -2.63
N SER A 158 12.50 -14.51 -2.17
CA SER A 158 12.09 -15.91 -2.36
C SER A 158 11.90 -16.24 -3.84
N TYR A 159 11.26 -15.33 -4.60
CA TYR A 159 11.04 -15.45 -6.04
C TYR A 159 12.36 -15.48 -6.82
N SER A 160 13.27 -14.54 -6.56
CA SER A 160 14.56 -14.46 -7.26
C SER A 160 15.42 -15.70 -7.01
N ARG A 161 15.49 -16.18 -5.76
CA ARG A 161 16.19 -17.44 -5.43
C ARG A 161 15.61 -18.66 -6.15
N ALA A 162 14.28 -18.73 -6.27
CA ALA A 162 13.63 -19.82 -7.00
C ALA A 162 13.92 -19.77 -8.52
N ASN A 163 14.21 -18.58 -9.05
CA ASN A 163 14.45 -18.36 -10.47
C ASN A 163 15.95 -18.47 -10.88
N ASP A 164 16.89 -18.13 -9.99
CA ASP A 164 18.35 -18.20 -10.26
C ASP A 164 18.90 -19.65 -10.32
N GLY A 165 18.14 -20.63 -9.82
CA GLY A 165 18.55 -22.05 -9.76
C GLY A 165 18.25 -22.92 -10.99
N GLN A 166 17.84 -22.35 -12.14
CA GLN A 166 17.62 -23.11 -13.37
C GLN A 166 18.85 -23.08 -14.30
N PRO A 167 19.48 -24.24 -14.62
CA PRO A 167 20.10 -24.41 -15.92
C PRO A 167 19.01 -24.20 -16.97
N SER A 168 19.34 -23.51 -18.05
CA SER A 168 18.50 -23.33 -19.22
C SER A 168 18.20 -24.70 -19.83
N TYR A 169 17.21 -25.44 -19.30
CA TYR A 169 16.81 -26.69 -19.89
C TYR A 169 16.10 -26.34 -21.19
N GLY A 170 16.72 -26.78 -22.28
CA GLY A 170 16.21 -26.67 -23.62
C GLY A 170 14.75 -27.06 -23.69
N ARG A 171 14.07 -26.37 -24.59
CA ARG A 171 12.69 -26.52 -24.97
C ARG A 171 12.46 -27.91 -25.58
N ASP A 172 12.48 -28.96 -24.77
CA ASP A 172 12.05 -30.30 -25.17
C ASP A 172 10.73 -30.62 -24.48
N THR A 173 9.66 -30.03 -25.01
CA THR A 173 8.31 -30.58 -24.89
C THR A 173 8.19 -31.79 -25.82
N GLY A 174 8.93 -32.85 -25.50
CA GLY A 174 8.75 -34.16 -26.12
C GLY A 174 7.78 -34.97 -25.28
N VAL A 175 6.50 -34.97 -25.64
CA VAL A 175 5.54 -35.98 -25.15
C VAL A 175 6.04 -37.33 -25.67
N ARG A 176 6.71 -38.13 -24.84
CA ARG A 176 6.95 -39.54 -25.15
C ARG A 176 5.61 -40.28 -25.02
N MET A 177 4.89 -40.39 -26.13
CA MET A 177 3.88 -41.43 -26.28
C MET A 177 4.58 -42.79 -26.16
N ARG A 178 4.23 -43.51 -25.09
CA ARG A 178 4.64 -44.89 -24.84
C ARG A 178 3.70 -45.77 -25.67
N ASN A 179 4.15 -46.24 -26.83
CA ASN A 179 3.42 -47.27 -27.56
C ASN A 179 3.53 -48.60 -26.80
N ILE A 180 2.37 -49.19 -26.55
CA ILE A 180 2.12 -50.58 -26.12
C ILE A 180 2.17 -51.48 -27.35
#